data_AF-A0A914J301-F1
#
_entry.id   AF-A0A914J301-F1
#
_cell.length_a   1.000
_cell.length_b   1.000
_cell.length_c   1.000
_cell.angle_alpha   90.00
_cell.angle_beta   90.00
_cell.angle_gamma   90.00
#
_symmetry.space_group_name_H-M   'P 1'
#
loop_
_entity.id
_entity.type
_entity.pdbx_description
1 polymer ?
#
loop_
_entity_poly.entity_id
_entity_poly.type
_entity_poly.pdbx_seq_one_letter_code
_entity_poly.pdbx_strand_id
1 'polypeptide(L)'
;MSVNLRRAEVDDLRAMQMCNQLCLPENYQLKYFIYHILSWPQLSYVAEDHKGNIVGYVLAKLGEEYESQHEELATGHITSLAVKRSHRRLGLAQKLMNLAARAMIENYNTSLVSLHVRVSNRAAFSLYKNVLKFEVDKREPKYYADGEDAFLMKRDLMVFAEQHDVKPAVPIIFFAEKLKKTLEITSDVLDGTHRKNRDHVDGKPCKCKNHGRK
;
A
#
# COMPACT_ATOMS: atom_id res chain seq x y z
N MET A 1 3.25 -24.60 17.56
CA MET A 1 1.90 -24.14 17.94
C MET A 1 1.13 -23.91 16.66
N SER A 2 0.00 -24.59 16.45
CA SER A 2 -0.85 -24.35 15.29
C SER A 2 -1.54 -22.99 15.46
N VAL A 3 -1.58 -22.20 14.39
CA VAL A 3 -2.28 -20.91 14.33
C VAL A 3 -3.24 -20.96 13.14
N ASN A 4 -4.51 -20.69 13.41
CA ASN A 4 -5.55 -20.59 12.40
C ASN A 4 -5.65 -19.14 11.91
N LEU A 5 -5.82 -18.96 10.59
CA LEU A 5 -6.05 -17.66 9.98
C LEU A 5 -7.46 -17.65 9.40
N ARG A 6 -8.28 -16.72 9.85
CA ARG A 6 -9.68 -16.60 9.39
C ARG A 6 -10.11 -15.14 9.32
N ARG A 7 -11.21 -14.91 8.62
CA ARG A 7 -11.86 -13.60 8.60
C ARG A 7 -12.26 -13.20 10.02
N ALA A 8 -12.12 -11.93 10.34
CA ALA A 8 -12.55 -11.37 11.61
C ALA A 8 -14.08 -11.34 11.69
N GLU A 9 -14.61 -11.61 12.88
CA GLU A 9 -16.03 -11.52 13.21
C GLU A 9 -16.26 -10.48 14.30
N VAL A 10 -17.53 -10.11 14.52
CA VAL A 10 -17.90 -9.09 15.52
C VAL A 10 -17.45 -9.48 16.93
N ASP A 11 -17.45 -10.78 17.23
CA ASP A 11 -17.02 -11.30 18.53
C ASP A 11 -15.50 -11.17 18.76
N ASP A 12 -14.71 -11.02 17.69
CA ASP A 12 -13.25 -10.84 17.78
C ASP A 12 -12.85 -9.41 18.17
N LEU A 13 -13.73 -8.42 18.00
CA LEU A 13 -13.35 -7.00 18.04
C LEU A 13 -12.71 -6.59 19.37
N ARG A 14 -13.20 -7.12 20.50
CA ARG A 14 -12.60 -6.85 21.81
C ARG A 14 -11.19 -7.45 21.90
N ALA A 15 -11.00 -8.67 21.41
CA ALA A 15 -9.71 -9.33 21.42
C ALA A 15 -8.71 -8.65 20.47
N MET A 16 -9.18 -8.16 19.31
CA MET A 16 -8.39 -7.32 18.40
C MET A 16 -7.98 -6.01 19.07
N GLN A 17 -8.91 -5.31 19.74
CA GLN A 17 -8.60 -4.07 20.46
C GLN A 17 -7.57 -4.29 21.57
N MET A 18 -7.70 -5.37 22.36
CA MET A 18 -6.71 -5.73 23.36
C MET A 18 -5.35 -6.06 22.72
N CYS A 19 -5.34 -6.77 21.59
CA CYS A 19 -4.12 -7.05 20.85
C CYS A 19 -3.46 -5.78 20.34
N ASN A 20 -4.23 -4.78 19.89
CA ASN A 20 -3.74 -3.46 19.48
C ASN A 20 -3.02 -2.77 20.64
N GLN A 21 -3.70 -2.64 21.78
CA GLN A 21 -3.17 -1.99 23.00
C GLN A 21 -1.88 -2.63 23.51
N LEU A 22 -1.77 -3.96 23.39
CA LEU A 22 -0.56 -4.68 23.80
C LEU A 22 0.61 -4.52 22.83
N CYS A 23 0.35 -4.17 21.57
CA CYS A 23 1.35 -4.23 20.51
C CYS A 23 1.75 -2.86 19.94
N LEU A 24 0.87 -1.86 20.00
CA LEU A 24 0.97 -0.61 19.27
C LEU A 24 0.66 0.60 20.18
N PRO A 25 1.36 1.73 20.00
CA PRO A 25 1.04 2.97 20.70
C PRO A 25 -0.21 3.65 20.12
N GLU A 26 -0.50 3.50 18.82
CA GLU A 26 -1.71 4.04 18.18
C GLU A 26 -2.94 3.20 18.53
N ASN A 27 -3.82 3.76 19.36
CA ASN A 27 -4.99 3.06 19.90
C ASN A 27 -6.31 3.71 19.46
N TYR A 28 -7.31 2.84 19.22
CA TYR A 28 -8.63 3.26 18.77
C TYR A 28 -9.73 2.81 19.73
N GLN A 29 -10.80 3.59 19.80
CA GLN A 29 -12.02 3.21 20.51
C GLN A 29 -12.72 2.05 19.79
N LEU A 30 -13.45 1.20 20.53
CA LEU A 30 -14.13 0.02 19.96
C LEU A 30 -15.09 0.40 18.83
N LYS A 31 -15.74 1.58 18.90
CA LYS A 31 -16.60 2.09 17.83
C LYS A 31 -15.91 2.15 16.46
N TYR A 32 -14.60 2.39 16.43
CA TYR A 32 -13.83 2.46 15.20
C TYR A 32 -13.59 1.06 14.62
N PHE A 33 -13.36 0.05 15.46
CA PHE A 33 -13.32 -1.35 15.04
C PHE A 33 -14.69 -1.81 14.50
N ILE A 34 -15.78 -1.44 15.18
CA ILE A 34 -17.16 -1.71 14.72
C ILE A 34 -17.42 -1.09 13.35
N TYR A 35 -17.02 0.18 13.15
CA TYR A 35 -17.13 0.85 11.85
C TYR A 35 -16.45 0.04 10.74
N HIS A 36 -15.23 -0.46 10.96
CA HIS A 36 -14.52 -1.25 9.95
C HIS A 36 -15.25 -2.54 9.59
N ILE A 37 -15.69 -3.31 10.59
CA ILE A 37 -16.29 -4.63 10.33
C ILE A 37 -17.68 -4.52 9.71
N LEU A 38 -18.42 -3.45 9.99
CA LEU A 38 -19.74 -3.21 9.39
C LEU A 38 -19.63 -2.64 7.98
N SER A 39 -18.64 -1.78 7.71
CA SER A 39 -18.45 -1.18 6.39
C SER A 39 -17.75 -2.13 5.40
N TRP A 40 -16.75 -2.89 5.87
CA TRP A 40 -15.94 -3.79 5.02
C TRP A 40 -15.70 -5.15 5.70
N PRO A 41 -16.76 -5.95 5.91
CA PRO A 41 -16.66 -7.20 6.68
C PRO A 41 -15.67 -8.22 6.09
N GLN A 42 -15.36 -8.13 4.79
CA GLN A 42 -14.46 -9.05 4.09
C GLN A 42 -12.97 -8.76 4.32
N LEU A 43 -12.60 -7.54 4.75
CA LEU A 43 -11.22 -7.07 4.63
C LEU A 43 -10.34 -7.35 5.85
N SER A 44 -10.95 -7.59 7.02
CA SER A 44 -10.22 -7.78 8.27
C SER A 44 -10.08 -9.25 8.61
N TYR A 45 -8.90 -9.65 9.09
CA TYR A 45 -8.56 -11.04 9.40
C TYR A 45 -7.88 -11.13 10.76
N VAL A 46 -8.03 -12.29 11.40
CA VAL A 46 -7.39 -12.62 12.68
C VAL A 46 -6.54 -13.87 12.57
N ALA A 47 -5.51 -13.92 13.39
CA ALA A 47 -4.71 -15.10 13.68
C ALA A 47 -5.07 -15.59 15.09
N GLU A 48 -5.55 -16.82 15.17
CA GLU A 48 -6.07 -17.45 16.39
C GLU A 48 -5.20 -18.65 16.77
N ASP A 49 -4.83 -18.77 18.04
CA ASP A 49 -4.13 -19.96 18.53
C ASP A 49 -5.09 -21.15 18.76
N HIS A 50 -4.53 -22.34 18.97
CA HIS A 50 -5.28 -23.55 19.31
C HIS A 50 -6.22 -23.46 20.55
N LYS A 51 -6.15 -22.38 21.34
CA LYS A 51 -7.00 -22.16 22.52
C LYS A 51 -8.09 -21.10 22.27
N GLY A 52 -8.23 -20.60 21.04
CA GLY A 52 -9.20 -19.56 20.71
C GLY A 52 -8.71 -18.13 20.93
N ASN A 53 -7.44 -17.92 21.30
CA ASN A 53 -6.95 -16.57 21.57
C ASN A 53 -6.51 -15.88 20.30
N ILE A 54 -6.96 -14.64 20.10
CA ILE A 54 -6.41 -13.78 19.05
C ILE A 54 -4.96 -13.41 19.39
N VAL A 55 -4.04 -13.82 18.53
CA VAL A 55 -2.59 -13.60 18.65
C VAL A 55 -2.05 -12.62 17.61
N GLY A 56 -2.85 -12.28 16.61
CA GLY A 56 -2.60 -11.19 15.69
C GLY A 56 -3.84 -10.87 14.87
N TYR A 57 -3.84 -9.71 14.21
CA TYR A 57 -4.93 -9.31 13.34
C TYR A 57 -4.43 -8.30 12.30
N VAL A 58 -5.20 -8.15 11.23
CA VAL A 58 -5.16 -7.02 10.31
C VAL A 58 -6.54 -6.38 10.29
N LEU A 59 -6.57 -5.07 10.47
CA LEU A 59 -7.75 -4.21 10.35
C LEU A 59 -7.58 -3.36 9.10
N ALA A 60 -8.46 -3.55 8.13
CA ALA A 60 -8.35 -2.92 6.83
C ALA A 60 -9.69 -2.29 6.40
N LYS A 61 -9.59 -1.27 5.57
CA LYS A 61 -10.72 -0.57 4.96
C LYS A 61 -10.46 -0.26 3.50
N LEU A 62 -11.47 0.24 2.80
CA LEU A 62 -11.23 1.01 1.59
C LEU A 62 -10.86 2.44 1.99
N GLY A 63 -9.94 3.02 1.24
CA GLY A 63 -9.56 4.42 1.33
C GLY A 63 -10.74 5.32 1.00
N GLU A 64 -10.78 6.46 1.69
CA GLU A 64 -11.81 7.50 1.51
C GLU A 64 -11.31 8.60 0.55
N GLU A 65 -10.09 8.49 0.03
CA GLU A 65 -9.41 9.54 -0.71
C GLU A 65 -9.90 9.64 -2.16
N TYR A 66 -10.73 10.66 -2.38
CA TYR A 66 -11.01 11.35 -3.64
C TYR A 66 -9.81 12.21 -4.12
N GLU A 67 -8.58 11.89 -3.73
CA GLU A 67 -7.42 12.80 -3.90
C GLU A 67 -6.74 12.73 -5.28
N SER A 68 -7.12 11.77 -6.11
CA SER A 68 -6.78 11.79 -7.53
C SER A 68 -8.08 11.85 -8.32
N GLN A 69 -8.29 12.93 -9.08
CA GLN A 69 -9.35 13.01 -10.10
C GLN A 69 -9.10 12.01 -11.27
N HIS A 70 -8.24 11.02 -11.07
CA HIS A 70 -7.61 10.17 -12.08
C HIS A 70 -7.55 8.68 -11.70
N GLU A 71 -7.96 8.26 -10.49
CA GLU A 71 -8.07 6.83 -10.16
C GLU A 71 -9.52 6.38 -10.20
N GLU A 72 -9.87 5.55 -11.19
CA GLU A 72 -11.21 4.99 -11.35
C GLU A 72 -11.47 3.83 -10.38
N LEU A 73 -10.42 3.21 -9.84
CA LEU A 73 -10.50 2.08 -8.91
C LEU A 73 -10.35 2.50 -7.45
N ALA A 74 -11.11 1.82 -6.57
CA ALA A 74 -11.03 2.02 -5.13
C ALA A 74 -9.64 1.66 -4.61
N THR A 75 -9.03 2.51 -3.79
CA THR A 75 -7.78 2.21 -3.08
C THR A 75 -8.09 1.56 -1.73
N GLY A 76 -7.31 0.58 -1.30
CA GLY A 76 -7.40 -0.06 0.01
C GLY A 76 -6.48 0.63 1.02
N HIS A 77 -6.79 0.51 2.31
CA HIS A 77 -5.96 1.05 3.38
C HIS A 77 -5.84 0.06 4.54
N ILE A 78 -4.62 -0.12 5.03
CA ILE A 78 -4.35 -0.91 6.24
C ILE A 78 -4.32 0.02 7.44
N THR A 79 -5.41 0.01 8.21
CA THR A 79 -5.57 0.83 9.41
C THR A 79 -4.65 0.35 10.53
N SER A 80 -4.57 -0.97 10.76
CA SER A 80 -3.77 -1.51 11.85
C SER A 80 -3.38 -2.97 11.60
N LEU A 81 -2.13 -3.31 11.93
CA LEU A 81 -1.59 -4.67 11.83
C LEU A 81 -0.76 -4.96 13.08
N ALA A 82 -1.13 -5.99 13.83
CA ALA A 82 -0.39 -6.38 15.02
C ALA A 82 -0.29 -7.89 15.16
N VAL A 83 0.84 -8.34 15.71
CA VAL A 83 1.07 -9.73 16.13
C VAL A 83 1.77 -9.69 17.49
N LYS A 84 1.20 -10.41 18.47
CA LYS A 84 1.74 -10.55 19.82
C LYS A 84 3.18 -11.05 19.75
N ARG A 85 4.05 -10.52 20.63
CA ARG A 85 5.50 -10.82 20.61
C ARG A 85 5.82 -12.31 20.63
N SER A 86 5.05 -13.10 21.39
CA SER A 86 5.17 -14.56 21.49
C SER A 86 4.90 -15.32 20.19
N HIS A 87 4.25 -14.68 19.20
CA HIS A 87 3.85 -15.28 17.93
C HIS A 87 4.50 -14.58 16.71
N ARG A 88 5.49 -13.71 16.94
CA ARG A 88 6.26 -13.07 15.87
C ARG A 88 7.23 -14.05 15.22
N ARG A 89 7.77 -13.68 14.05
CA ARG A 89 8.69 -14.49 13.23
C ARG A 89 8.11 -15.81 12.69
N LEU A 90 6.79 -16.00 12.78
CA LEU A 90 6.06 -17.14 12.21
C LEU A 90 5.40 -16.81 10.84
N GLY A 91 5.71 -15.65 10.26
CA GLY A 91 5.12 -15.19 9.00
C GLY A 91 3.65 -14.74 9.09
N LEU A 92 3.05 -14.66 10.28
CA LEU A 92 1.63 -14.33 10.45
C LEU A 92 1.25 -12.98 9.86
N ALA A 93 2.05 -11.95 10.08
CA ALA A 93 1.79 -10.61 9.55
C ALA A 93 1.72 -10.59 8.01
N GLN A 94 2.64 -11.32 7.35
CA GLN A 94 2.63 -11.46 5.88
C GLN A 94 1.37 -12.18 5.41
N LYS A 95 1.00 -13.28 6.06
CA LYS A 95 -0.19 -14.07 5.69
C LYS A 95 -1.48 -13.27 5.87
N LEU A 96 -1.62 -12.56 6.99
CA LEU A 96 -2.77 -11.67 7.26
C LEU A 96 -2.89 -10.58 6.19
N MET A 97 -1.78 -9.91 5.85
CA MET A 97 -1.75 -8.86 4.83
C MET A 97 -2.12 -9.39 3.44
N ASN A 98 -1.67 -10.59 3.07
CA ASN A 98 -2.01 -11.19 1.79
C ASN A 98 -3.49 -11.62 1.72
N LEU A 99 -4.08 -12.06 2.84
CA LEU A 99 -5.52 -12.35 2.92
C LEU A 99 -6.35 -11.07 2.73
N ALA A 100 -5.97 -9.98 3.41
CA ALA A 100 -6.63 -8.68 3.23
C ALA A 100 -6.50 -8.17 1.79
N ALA A 101 -5.30 -8.24 1.21
CA ALA A 101 -5.06 -7.82 -0.18
C ALA A 101 -5.90 -8.62 -1.19
N ARG A 102 -5.97 -9.94 -1.02
CA ARG A 102 -6.85 -10.79 -1.85
C ARG A 102 -8.30 -10.38 -1.72
N ALA A 103 -8.79 -10.17 -0.49
CA ALA A 103 -10.17 -9.76 -0.25
C ALA A 103 -10.49 -8.39 -0.86
N MET A 104 -9.55 -7.43 -0.84
CA MET A 104 -9.70 -6.13 -1.49
C MET A 104 -9.90 -6.27 -3.01
N ILE A 105 -9.13 -7.15 -3.66
CA ILE A 105 -9.25 -7.41 -5.10
C ILE A 105 -10.57 -8.11 -5.43
N GLU A 106 -10.85 -9.22 -4.75
CA GLU A 106 -11.99 -10.10 -5.02
C GLU A 106 -13.35 -9.44 -4.76
N ASN A 107 -13.43 -8.50 -3.81
CA ASN A 107 -14.69 -7.89 -3.42
C ASN A 107 -14.86 -6.45 -3.91
N TYR A 108 -13.76 -5.74 -4.19
CA TYR A 108 -13.79 -4.29 -4.43
C TYR A 108 -12.95 -3.81 -5.62
N ASN A 109 -12.33 -4.72 -6.39
CA ASN A 109 -11.46 -4.35 -7.52
C ASN A 109 -10.33 -3.39 -7.14
N THR A 110 -9.83 -3.48 -5.92
CA THR A 110 -8.80 -2.55 -5.45
C THR A 110 -7.47 -2.79 -6.14
N SER A 111 -6.97 -1.78 -6.85
CA SER A 111 -5.69 -1.84 -7.59
C SER A 111 -4.49 -1.48 -6.73
N LEU A 112 -4.70 -0.84 -5.58
CA LEU A 112 -3.64 -0.32 -4.73
C LEU A 112 -4.02 -0.46 -3.25
N VAL A 113 -3.06 -0.81 -2.39
CA VAL A 113 -3.25 -0.71 -0.94
C VAL A 113 -2.19 0.17 -0.31
N SER A 114 -2.61 1.07 0.58
CA SER A 114 -1.73 1.99 1.29
C SER A 114 -1.68 1.74 2.80
N LEU A 115 -0.62 2.22 3.44
CA LEU A 115 -0.45 2.24 4.89
C LEU A 115 0.54 3.32 5.32
N HIS A 116 0.50 3.67 6.60
CA HIS A 116 1.51 4.50 7.24
C HIS A 116 2.40 3.66 8.16
N VAL A 117 3.69 3.97 8.18
CA VAL A 117 4.65 3.33 9.10
C VAL A 117 5.60 4.37 9.68
N ARG A 118 5.82 4.33 11.00
CA ARG A 118 6.84 5.13 11.71
C ARG A 118 8.21 4.95 11.06
N VAL A 119 8.94 6.04 10.83
CA VAL A 119 10.29 6.01 10.26
C VAL A 119 11.25 5.20 11.13
N SER A 120 11.07 5.22 12.45
CA SER A 120 11.88 4.46 13.41
C SER A 120 11.57 2.96 13.44
N ASN A 121 10.41 2.52 12.93
CA ASN A 121 9.96 1.13 13.01
C ASN A 121 10.59 0.24 11.91
N ARG A 122 11.88 -0.04 12.06
CA ARG A 122 12.69 -0.83 11.11
C ARG A 122 12.12 -2.22 10.83
N ALA A 123 11.49 -2.85 11.83
CA ALA A 123 10.92 -4.19 11.68
C ALA A 123 9.69 -4.19 10.77
N ALA A 124 8.76 -3.26 10.98
CA ALA A 124 7.59 -3.10 10.13
C ALA A 124 7.99 -2.60 8.73
N PHE A 125 8.89 -1.63 8.64
CA PHE A 125 9.41 -1.14 7.36
C PHE A 125 10.01 -2.28 6.51
N SER A 126 10.84 -3.13 7.11
CA SER A 126 11.43 -4.28 6.40
C SER A 126 10.37 -5.30 5.97
N LEU A 127 9.36 -5.57 6.80
CA LEU A 127 8.22 -6.41 6.42
C LEU A 127 7.50 -5.83 5.19
N TYR A 128 7.13 -4.55 5.23
CA TYR A 128 6.39 -3.91 4.15
C TYR A 128 7.22 -3.82 2.87
N LYS A 129 8.44 -3.26 2.94
CA LYS A 129 9.30 -3.05 1.77
C LYS A 129 9.83 -4.35 1.17
N ASN A 130 10.45 -5.21 1.98
CA ASN A 130 11.23 -6.33 1.46
C ASN A 130 10.39 -7.58 1.22
N VAL A 131 9.43 -7.85 2.10
CA VAL A 131 8.61 -9.08 2.07
C VAL A 131 7.33 -8.86 1.29
N LEU A 132 6.61 -7.78 1.58
CA LEU A 132 5.30 -7.49 0.97
C LEU A 132 5.37 -6.59 -0.26
N LYS A 133 6.58 -6.14 -0.65
CA LYS A 133 6.82 -5.33 -1.86
C LYS A 133 6.03 -4.01 -1.90
N PHE A 134 5.80 -3.42 -0.74
CA PHE A 134 5.36 -2.03 -0.68
C PHE A 134 6.50 -1.10 -1.10
N GLU A 135 6.15 0.03 -1.69
CA GLU A 135 7.06 1.10 -2.05
C GLU A 135 6.76 2.35 -1.21
N VAL A 136 7.78 3.17 -0.98
CA VAL A 136 7.59 4.43 -0.27
C VAL A 136 7.09 5.44 -1.29
N ASP A 137 5.90 6.00 -1.04
CA ASP A 137 5.29 7.03 -1.87
C ASP A 137 5.83 8.41 -1.45
N LYS A 138 5.67 8.74 -0.17
CA LYS A 138 6.18 9.98 0.43
C LYS A 138 6.53 9.79 1.91
N ARG A 139 7.31 10.73 2.42
CA ARG A 139 7.52 10.92 3.87
C ARG A 139 6.63 12.07 4.33
N GLU A 140 5.86 11.83 5.38
CA GLU A 140 4.93 12.80 5.96
C GLU A 140 5.47 13.31 7.29
N PRO A 141 5.83 14.61 7.38
CA PRO A 141 6.43 15.16 8.58
C PRO A 141 5.39 15.27 9.71
N LYS A 142 5.80 14.92 10.94
CA LYS A 142 4.97 15.03 12.16
C LYS A 142 3.58 14.38 12.02
N TYR A 143 3.54 13.23 11.35
CA TYR A 143 2.29 12.48 11.14
C TYR A 143 1.71 11.94 12.44
N TYR A 144 2.57 11.41 13.32
CA TYR A 144 2.14 10.84 14.60
C TYR A 144 2.03 11.92 15.69
N ALA A 145 1.20 11.66 16.71
CA ALA A 145 0.90 12.62 17.76
C ALA A 145 2.11 13.03 18.62
N ASP A 146 3.14 12.19 18.69
CA ASP A 146 4.43 12.47 19.32
C ASP A 146 5.39 13.25 18.42
N GLY A 147 4.94 13.66 17.23
CA GLY A 147 5.71 14.41 16.26
C GLY A 147 6.63 13.55 15.39
N GLU A 148 6.58 12.20 15.50
CA GLU A 148 7.33 11.34 14.60
C GLU A 148 6.77 11.40 13.18
N ASP A 149 7.67 11.37 12.20
CA ASP A 149 7.32 11.26 10.79
C ASP A 149 6.81 9.85 10.43
N ALA A 150 6.02 9.78 9.36
CA ALA A 150 5.60 8.53 8.75
C ALA A 150 6.15 8.39 7.33
N PHE A 151 6.36 7.15 6.89
CA PHE A 151 6.32 6.83 5.47
C PHE A 151 4.91 6.41 5.09
N LEU A 152 4.33 7.10 4.09
CA LEU A 152 3.21 6.56 3.33
C LEU A 152 3.79 5.52 2.38
N MET A 153 3.31 4.29 2.49
CA MET A 153 3.73 3.19 1.64
C MET A 153 2.54 2.66 0.84
N LYS A 154 2.79 2.28 -0.41
CA LYS A 154 1.79 1.76 -1.35
C LYS A 154 2.24 0.44 -1.93
N ARG A 155 1.30 -0.46 -2.22
CA ARG A 155 1.54 -1.72 -2.92
C ARG A 155 0.55 -1.88 -4.06
N ASP A 156 1.07 -2.13 -5.25
CA ASP A 156 0.30 -2.48 -6.43
C ASP A 156 -0.34 -3.87 -6.26
N LEU A 157 -1.67 -3.90 -6.25
CA LEU A 157 -2.46 -5.11 -6.11
C LEU A 157 -2.75 -5.79 -7.46
N MET A 158 -2.57 -5.12 -8.60
CA MET A 158 -2.64 -5.78 -9.91
C MET A 158 -1.46 -6.74 -10.09
N VAL A 159 -0.25 -6.32 -9.73
CA VAL A 159 0.94 -7.19 -9.76
C VAL A 159 0.76 -8.38 -8.81
N PHE A 160 0.22 -8.12 -7.61
CA PHE A 160 -0.10 -9.19 -6.67
C PHE A 160 -1.15 -10.16 -7.22
N ALA A 161 -2.21 -9.66 -7.87
CA ALA A 161 -3.27 -10.49 -8.43
C ALA A 161 -2.72 -11.46 -9.48
N GLU A 162 -1.85 -10.99 -10.37
CA GLU A 162 -1.21 -11.81 -11.40
C GLU A 162 -0.29 -12.88 -10.81
N GLN A 163 0.53 -12.52 -9.82
CA GLN A 163 1.46 -13.45 -9.18
C GLN A 163 0.77 -14.57 -8.38
N HIS A 164 -0.47 -14.32 -7.93
CA HIS A 164 -1.19 -15.21 -7.03
C HIS A 164 -2.51 -15.74 -7.61
N ASP A 165 -2.73 -15.56 -8.92
CA ASP A 165 -3.94 -15.97 -9.65
C ASP A 165 -5.24 -15.53 -8.94
N VAL A 166 -5.27 -14.27 -8.47
CA VAL A 166 -6.43 -13.70 -7.79
C VAL A 166 -7.37 -13.09 -8.81
N LYS A 167 -8.64 -13.50 -8.79
CA LYS A 167 -9.66 -12.99 -9.70
C LYS A 167 -10.35 -11.76 -9.08
N PRO A 168 -10.27 -10.59 -9.71
CA PRO A 168 -10.98 -9.40 -9.25
C PRO A 168 -12.50 -9.55 -9.39
N ALA A 169 -13.27 -8.78 -8.62
CA ALA A 169 -14.74 -8.77 -8.65
C ALA A 169 -15.30 -8.51 -10.06
N VAL A 170 -14.67 -7.57 -10.79
CA VAL A 170 -15.01 -7.21 -12.17
C VAL A 170 -13.72 -7.13 -13.01
N PRO A 171 -13.27 -8.23 -13.63
CA PRO A 171 -11.98 -8.30 -14.33
C PRO A 171 -11.79 -7.28 -15.45
N ILE A 172 -12.85 -6.98 -16.19
CA ILE A 172 -12.77 -6.02 -17.31
C ILE A 172 -12.36 -4.64 -16.80
N ILE A 173 -13.00 -4.15 -15.73
CA ILE A 173 -12.70 -2.83 -15.17
C ILE A 173 -11.30 -2.85 -14.52
N PHE A 174 -11.00 -3.90 -13.76
CA PHE A 174 -9.75 -4.03 -13.03
C PHE A 174 -8.51 -3.97 -13.95
N PHE A 175 -8.54 -4.69 -15.07
CA PHE A 175 -7.42 -4.72 -16.02
C PHE A 175 -7.50 -3.65 -17.11
N ALA A 176 -8.66 -3.04 -17.37
CA ALA A 176 -8.75 -1.89 -18.27
C ALA A 176 -7.90 -0.71 -17.78
N GLU A 177 -7.83 -0.50 -16.46
CA GLU A 177 -6.98 0.55 -15.88
C GLU A 177 -5.48 0.27 -16.11
N LYS A 178 -5.07 -1.00 -16.08
CA LYS A 178 -3.69 -1.40 -16.45
C LYS A 178 -3.35 -1.02 -17.89
N LEU A 179 -4.30 -1.21 -18.80
CA LEU A 179 -4.14 -0.86 -20.22
C LEU A 179 -4.06 0.66 -20.42
N LYS A 180 -4.92 1.44 -19.74
CA LYS A 180 -4.87 2.92 -19.75
C LYS A 180 -3.51 3.45 -19.31
N LYS A 181 -3.02 3.02 -18.13
CA LYS A 181 -1.70 3.41 -17.61
C LYS A 181 -0.56 3.07 -18.58
N THR A 182 -0.63 1.90 -19.23
CA THR A 182 0.37 1.50 -20.22
C THR A 182 0.35 2.41 -21.45
N LEU A 183 -0.85 2.76 -21.94
CA LEU A 183 -1.02 3.64 -23.10
C LEU A 183 -0.54 5.07 -22.82
N GLU A 184 -0.84 5.63 -21.64
CA GLU A 184 -0.38 6.97 -21.22
C GLU A 184 1.15 7.06 -21.14
N ILE A 185 1.81 6.03 -20.56
CA ILE A 185 3.28 5.94 -20.53
C ILE A 185 3.85 5.89 -21.95
N THR A 186 3.22 5.14 -22.86
CA THR A 186 3.70 5.09 -24.26
C THR A 186 3.53 6.41 -25.00
N SER A 187 2.45 7.18 -24.74
CA SER A 187 2.30 8.52 -25.33
C SER A 187 3.33 9.52 -24.80
N ASP A 188 3.62 9.51 -23.50
CA ASP A 188 4.62 10.41 -22.90
C ASP A 188 6.04 10.13 -23.42
N VAL A 189 6.37 8.86 -23.70
CA VAL A 189 7.64 8.46 -24.32
C VAL A 189 7.75 8.92 -25.77
N LEU A 190 6.64 8.88 -26.54
CA LEU A 190 6.59 9.38 -27.91
C LEU A 190 6.67 10.92 -27.98
N ASP A 191 6.05 11.63 -27.04
CA ASP A 191 6.12 13.10 -26.97
C ASP A 191 7.48 13.60 -26.42
N GLY A 192 8.08 12.86 -25.49
CA GLY A 192 9.41 13.14 -24.95
C GLY A 192 10.55 12.95 -25.95
N THR A 193 10.38 12.05 -26.94
CA THR A 193 11.36 11.84 -28.01
C THR A 193 11.31 12.95 -29.08
N HIS A 194 10.18 13.65 -29.23
CA HIS A 194 10.07 14.80 -30.14
C HIS A 194 10.72 16.10 -29.62
N ARG A 195 10.99 16.24 -28.32
CA ARG A 195 11.64 17.44 -27.75
C ARG A 195 13.16 17.44 -27.83
N LYS A 196 13.83 16.29 -28.00
CA LYS A 196 15.31 16.23 -28.04
C LYS A 196 15.96 16.51 -29.40
N ASN A 197 15.18 16.74 -30.47
CA ASN A 197 15.71 16.96 -31.82
C ASN A 197 15.55 18.40 -32.36
N ARG A 198 15.28 19.40 -31.50
CA ARG A 198 15.14 20.82 -31.92
C ARG A 198 16.23 21.77 -31.44
N ASP A 199 17.28 21.29 -30.79
CA ASP A 199 18.39 22.15 -30.34
C ASP A 199 19.69 21.82 -31.08
N HIS A 200 19.72 21.86 -32.42
CA HIS A 200 20.98 21.80 -33.18
C HIS A 200 20.88 22.34 -34.61
N VAL A 201 20.30 23.52 -34.81
CA VAL A 201 20.57 24.32 -36.02
C VAL A 201 20.57 25.78 -35.64
N ASP A 202 21.75 26.36 -35.42
CA ASP A 202 22.05 27.71 -35.90
C ASP A 202 23.56 27.93 -35.91
N GLY A 203 24.11 27.80 -37.12
CA GLY A 203 25.51 28.06 -37.43
C GLY A 203 25.85 29.54 -37.27
N LYS A 204 27.00 29.81 -36.67
CA LYS A 204 27.70 31.09 -36.86
C LYS A 204 28.95 30.85 -37.72
N PRO A 205 29.18 31.67 -38.76
CA PRO A 205 30.29 31.45 -39.68
C PRO A 205 31.62 31.95 -39.09
N CYS A 206 32.66 31.17 -39.34
CA CYS A 206 34.05 31.54 -39.14
C CYS A 206 34.40 32.87 -39.83
N LYS A 207 35.06 33.77 -39.11
CA LYS A 207 35.87 34.85 -39.71
C LYS A 207 37.25 34.86 -39.09
N CYS A 208 38.22 34.34 -39.84
CA CYS A 208 39.62 34.71 -39.71
C CYS A 208 39.77 36.18 -40.13
N LYS A 209 40.40 37.03 -39.31
CA LYS A 209 41.25 38.12 -39.82
C LYS A 209 42.40 38.40 -38.87
N ASN A 210 43.51 38.64 -39.52
CA ASN A 210 44.89 38.66 -39.05
C ASN A 210 45.29 40.12 -38.72
N HIS A 211 46.42 40.29 -38.01
CA HIS A 211 47.29 41.49 -37.91
C HIS A 211 47.25 42.35 -36.63
N GLY A 212 48.45 42.57 -36.07
CA GLY A 212 48.83 43.88 -35.54
C GLY A 212 49.67 43.86 -34.26
N ARG A 213 51.00 43.78 -34.39
CA ARG A 213 51.99 44.09 -33.35
C ARG A 213 51.81 45.52 -32.81
N LYS A 214 51.88 45.69 -31.49
CA LYS A 214 53.02 46.29 -30.75
C LYS A 214 52.67 46.36 -29.26
#